data_AF-A0A7Y1Y912-F1
#
_entry.id   AF-A0A7Y1Y912-F1
#
_cell.length_a   1.000
_cell.length_b   1.000
_cell.length_c   1.000
_cell.angle_alpha   90.00
_cell.angle_beta   90.00
_cell.angle_gamma   90.00
#
_symmetry.space_group_name_H-M   'P 1'
#
loop_
_entity.id
_entity.type
_entity.pdbx_description
1 polymer ?
#
loop_
_entity_poly.entity_id
_entity_poly.type
_entity_poly.pdbx_seq_one_letter_code
_entity_poly.pdbx_strand_id
1 'polypeptide(L)'
;DILNGEIADAFDWMSQGAYDLEFEAGGTVTIPTVDGDDCVSAVLDASTPSSANGVFIITDEPGWSGVSSPGFSSSDLSPGNRRYSLVTYNGVFSYSIAVSVHELGHAIYWPHSFTGPSEYDNPIDVMSGGFGAYATLGINRYAAGWVDPGQVAVFDGTASTVDLRPVGDPGTQLFVIPGQETGDYFVLDARAAHEYDGRASAHGVTAHEVRHDCTTTYFCAGTQREQIPQRPADDSYGHVLTVGETLLLGGARVEIVGAADGGYQIAVEPLTPDTFGMQNPTSGYWTLDDGRGFYYGIPEDIPMACDWDGNGVSTPGLYRDTSGFLYLRQTNTFGNADISIYYGIPGDLPVCGDWNGNGVETIGIYRPSNATFYLRNTNTFGFADVFFPFGAAGDIPLAGDWDGDGISTPAVFRPGTGELIIRAGNEPEWSPGTFIVEPNIPAGANVFAGDFDGDGIDTIGYHLDGISWYSNTLGGPKGSSYVWGNDHNPVIGVWAI
;
A
#
# COMPACT_ATOMS: atom_id res chain seq x y z
N ASP A 1 -0.25 34.09 28.84
CA ASP A 1 1.07 33.86 28.23
C ASP A 1 1.12 32.54 27.49
N ILE A 2 0.99 31.37 28.13
CA ILE A 2 1.02 30.08 27.41
C ILE A 2 -0.24 29.86 26.53
N LEU A 3 -1.45 30.08 27.08
CA LEU A 3 -2.71 29.88 26.34
C LEU A 3 -2.87 30.84 25.14
N ASN A 4 -2.83 32.16 25.40
CA ASN A 4 -2.88 33.21 24.37
C ASN A 4 -1.54 33.46 23.65
N GLY A 5 -0.56 32.57 23.81
CA GLY A 5 0.75 32.68 23.16
C GLY A 5 1.05 31.35 22.49
N GLU A 6 1.91 30.54 23.09
CA GLU A 6 2.38 29.28 22.50
C GLU A 6 1.25 28.38 21.96
N ILE A 7 0.17 28.19 22.73
CA ILE A 7 -0.96 27.33 22.31
C ILE A 7 -1.75 27.98 21.17
N ALA A 8 -2.14 29.25 21.30
CA ALA A 8 -2.85 29.97 20.24
C ALA A 8 -2.03 30.02 18.94
N ASP A 9 -0.73 30.31 19.03
CA ASP A 9 0.21 30.37 17.91
C ASP A 9 0.35 28.99 17.22
N ALA A 10 0.39 27.91 17.99
CA ALA A 10 0.43 26.55 17.44
C ALA A 10 -0.84 26.23 16.64
N PHE A 11 -2.02 26.59 17.15
CA PHE A 11 -3.29 26.40 16.44
C PHE A 11 -3.40 27.26 15.19
N ASP A 12 -3.00 28.52 15.28
CA ASP A 12 -2.97 29.44 14.13
C ASP A 12 -2.11 28.87 13.01
N TRP A 13 -0.89 28.43 13.34
CA TRP A 13 0.03 27.80 12.39
C TRP A 13 -0.55 26.54 11.74
N MET A 14 -1.05 25.58 12.52
CA MET A 14 -1.58 24.30 11.98
C MET A 14 -2.83 24.49 11.13
N SER A 15 -3.72 25.37 11.60
CA SER A 15 -5.00 25.66 10.97
C SER A 15 -4.92 26.71 9.87
N GLN A 16 -3.74 27.30 9.65
CA GLN A 16 -3.49 28.36 8.67
C GLN A 16 -4.44 29.56 8.87
N GLY A 17 -4.68 29.92 10.12
CA GLY A 17 -5.59 31.01 10.51
C GLY A 17 -7.07 30.67 10.39
N ALA A 18 -7.47 29.40 10.20
CA ALA A 18 -8.87 29.01 10.25
C ALA A 18 -9.47 29.18 11.66
N TYR A 19 -8.63 29.17 12.70
CA TYR A 19 -9.03 29.39 14.08
C TYR A 19 -8.17 30.48 14.71
N ASP A 20 -8.84 31.53 15.20
CA ASP A 20 -8.24 32.57 16.04
C ASP A 20 -8.68 32.32 17.49
N LEU A 21 -7.78 31.74 18.29
CA LEU A 21 -8.08 31.34 19.65
C LEU A 21 -7.75 32.45 20.63
N GLU A 22 -8.80 32.99 21.27
CA GLU A 22 -8.66 33.93 22.38
C GLU A 22 -9.19 33.30 23.67
N PHE A 23 -8.32 33.25 24.68
CA PHE A 23 -8.63 32.76 26.01
C PHE A 23 -8.85 33.94 26.96
N GLU A 24 -10.08 34.07 27.45
CA GLU A 24 -10.43 35.01 28.50
C GLU A 24 -10.52 34.31 29.86
N ALA A 25 -10.06 34.97 30.93
CA ALA A 25 -10.12 34.39 32.27
C ALA A 25 -11.57 34.32 32.78
N GLY A 26 -12.10 33.10 32.97
CA GLY A 26 -13.46 32.85 33.47
C GLY A 26 -13.62 32.94 35.00
N GLY A 27 -12.52 33.07 35.76
CA GLY A 27 -12.52 33.08 37.23
C GLY A 27 -12.22 31.73 37.88
N THR A 28 -12.21 31.67 39.22
CA THR A 28 -11.95 30.44 39.98
C THR A 28 -13.26 29.91 40.58
N VAL A 29 -13.54 28.63 40.35
CA VAL A 29 -14.71 27.93 40.89
C VAL A 29 -14.24 26.93 41.92
N THR A 30 -14.70 27.07 43.17
CA THR A 30 -14.44 26.06 44.21
C THR A 30 -15.60 25.09 44.25
N ILE A 31 -15.33 23.82 43.94
CA ILE A 31 -16.35 22.77 43.90
C ILE A 31 -16.41 22.12 45.29
N PRO A 32 -17.55 22.20 46.01
CA PRO A 32 -17.68 21.58 47.32
C PRO A 32 -17.60 20.05 47.18
N THR A 33 -16.76 19.41 47.98
CA THR A 33 -16.45 17.97 47.93
C THR A 33 -17.63 17.04 48.31
N VAL A 34 -18.86 17.54 48.43
CA VAL A 34 -19.95 16.85 49.15
C VAL A 34 -21.03 16.23 48.26
N ASP A 35 -21.18 16.64 47.01
CA ASP A 35 -22.08 15.98 46.04
C ASP A 35 -21.44 16.00 44.64
N GLY A 36 -20.90 14.86 44.22
CA GLY A 36 -20.12 14.71 42.99
C GLY A 36 -20.88 14.91 41.68
N ASP A 37 -22.21 14.98 41.73
CA ASP A 37 -23.09 15.08 40.55
C ASP A 37 -23.26 16.50 39.99
N ASP A 38 -22.87 17.55 40.72
CA ASP A 38 -23.12 18.96 40.34
C ASP A 38 -21.84 19.74 39.97
N CYS A 39 -20.71 19.04 39.86
CA CYS A 39 -19.39 19.59 39.57
C CYS A 39 -19.34 20.30 38.21
N VAL A 40 -19.81 19.65 37.15
CA VAL A 40 -19.82 20.22 35.80
C VAL A 40 -20.74 21.43 35.78
N SER A 41 -22.00 21.30 36.21
CA SER A 41 -22.98 22.40 36.26
C SER A 41 -22.47 23.63 37.03
N ALA A 42 -21.85 23.44 38.19
CA ALA A 42 -21.29 24.52 38.99
C ALA A 42 -20.15 25.25 38.27
N VAL A 43 -19.30 24.51 37.54
CA VAL A 43 -18.28 25.12 36.68
C VAL A 43 -18.93 25.88 35.53
N LEU A 44 -19.92 25.30 34.86
CA LEU A 44 -20.64 25.92 33.73
C LEU A 44 -21.35 27.23 34.09
N ASP A 45 -22.00 27.27 35.25
CA ASP A 45 -22.70 28.44 35.75
C ASP A 45 -21.74 29.57 36.13
N ALA A 46 -20.53 29.23 36.55
CA ALA A 46 -19.50 30.21 36.89
C ALA A 46 -18.61 30.59 35.69
N SER A 47 -18.50 29.73 34.68
CA SER A 47 -17.60 29.90 33.53
C SER A 47 -18.27 30.53 32.31
N THR A 48 -19.45 31.15 32.44
CA THR A 48 -20.20 31.69 31.30
C THR A 48 -20.06 33.22 31.17
N PRO A 49 -19.17 33.71 30.30
CA PRO A 49 -19.45 34.89 29.50
C PRO A 49 -20.53 34.55 28.47
N SER A 50 -21.39 35.51 28.14
CA SER A 50 -22.44 35.36 27.11
C SER A 50 -21.91 35.27 25.67
N SER A 51 -20.58 35.20 25.47
CA SER A 51 -19.89 35.27 24.17
C SER A 51 -18.88 34.16 23.91
N ALA A 52 -18.58 33.27 24.87
CA ALA A 52 -17.57 32.23 24.68
C ALA A 52 -18.10 31.04 23.87
N ASN A 53 -17.29 30.55 22.91
CA ASN A 53 -17.62 29.40 22.05
C ASN A 53 -17.33 28.03 22.72
N GLY A 54 -16.64 28.04 23.86
CA GLY A 54 -16.32 26.86 24.67
C GLY A 54 -15.74 27.24 26.03
N VAL A 55 -15.61 26.27 26.94
CA VAL A 55 -15.01 26.44 28.27
C VAL A 55 -13.85 25.45 28.42
N PHE A 56 -12.69 25.97 28.80
CA PHE A 56 -11.51 25.19 29.14
C PHE A 56 -11.28 25.24 30.64
N ILE A 57 -11.38 24.11 31.32
CA ILE A 57 -11.34 24.01 32.78
C ILE A 57 -9.98 23.44 33.19
N ILE A 58 -9.26 24.16 34.05
CA ILE A 58 -7.97 23.73 34.60
C ILE A 58 -8.16 23.35 36.06
N THR A 59 -7.92 22.08 36.40
CA THR A 59 -7.99 21.59 37.79
C THR A 59 -6.62 21.68 38.45
N ASP A 60 -6.56 21.95 39.76
CA ASP A 60 -5.33 21.90 40.55
C ASP A 60 -4.99 20.46 41.03
N GLU A 61 -5.84 19.49 40.71
CA GLU A 61 -5.67 18.09 41.07
C GLU A 61 -4.52 17.42 40.29
N PRO A 62 -3.69 16.59 40.95
CA PRO A 62 -2.70 15.78 40.26
C PRO A 62 -3.36 14.64 39.47
N GLY A 63 -3.23 14.68 38.14
CA GLY A 63 -3.74 13.63 37.25
C GLY A 63 -3.16 13.72 35.84
N TRP A 64 -3.36 12.67 35.06
CA TRP A 64 -3.03 12.66 33.62
C TRP A 64 -4.06 13.52 32.89
N SER A 65 -3.65 14.15 31.79
CA SER A 65 -4.56 14.86 30.89
C SER A 65 -5.67 13.94 30.38
N GLY A 66 -6.83 14.54 30.14
CA GLY A 66 -8.05 13.88 29.70
C GLY A 66 -9.24 14.51 30.39
N VAL A 67 -10.43 14.31 29.84
CA VAL A 67 -11.70 14.66 30.51
C VAL A 67 -11.87 13.79 31.76
N SER A 68 -11.11 14.07 32.82
CA SER A 68 -11.25 13.39 34.11
C SER A 68 -12.36 14.10 34.87
N SER A 69 -13.61 13.72 34.62
CA SER A 69 -14.63 14.04 35.62
C SER A 69 -14.15 13.47 36.97
N PRO A 70 -14.25 14.21 38.08
CA PRO A 70 -14.22 13.59 39.38
C PRO A 70 -15.43 12.64 39.48
N GLY A 71 -15.26 11.40 39.01
CA GLY A 71 -16.14 10.28 39.31
C GLY A 71 -17.39 10.03 38.46
N PHE A 72 -17.55 10.51 37.22
CA PHE A 72 -18.76 10.18 36.44
C PHE A 72 -18.58 9.97 34.93
N SER A 73 -19.08 8.82 34.48
CA SER A 73 -19.63 8.61 33.15
C SER A 73 -20.96 9.36 33.05
N SER A 74 -21.05 10.43 32.27
CA SER A 74 -22.35 10.98 31.91
C SER A 74 -22.47 11.12 30.39
N SER A 75 -23.41 10.35 29.88
CA SER A 75 -23.95 10.35 28.52
C SER A 75 -24.74 11.61 28.16
N ASP A 76 -24.59 12.70 28.93
CA ASP A 76 -25.44 13.90 28.86
C ASP A 76 -24.71 15.14 28.32
N LEU A 77 -23.47 15.00 27.84
CA LEU A 77 -22.73 16.06 27.17
C LEU A 77 -23.07 16.14 25.66
N SER A 78 -24.36 16.13 25.29
CA SER A 78 -24.84 16.64 23.97
C SER A 78 -26.39 16.72 23.90
N PRO A 79 -27.04 17.71 23.25
CA PRO A 79 -26.53 18.96 22.68
C PRO A 79 -27.15 20.20 23.36
N GLY A 80 -26.29 21.09 23.84
CA GLY A 80 -26.68 22.42 24.30
C GLY A 80 -25.65 23.46 23.93
N ASN A 81 -25.21 23.56 22.67
CA ASN A 81 -24.31 24.59 22.11
C ASN A 81 -23.02 24.96 22.88
N ARG A 82 -22.70 24.27 23.96
CA ARG A 82 -21.60 24.61 24.86
C ARG A 82 -20.57 23.49 24.78
N ARG A 83 -19.34 23.84 24.44
CA ARG A 83 -18.20 22.94 24.21
C ARG A 83 -17.29 22.98 25.43
N TYR A 84 -16.79 21.83 25.90
CA TYR A 84 -16.02 21.78 27.16
C TYR A 84 -14.79 20.88 27.03
N SER A 85 -13.67 21.34 27.60
CA SER A 85 -12.48 20.51 27.84
C SER A 85 -12.05 20.67 29.28
N LEU A 86 -11.58 19.58 29.89
CA LEU A 86 -11.10 19.55 31.26
C LEU A 86 -9.67 19.03 31.26
N VAL A 87 -8.75 19.78 31.86
CA VAL A 87 -7.33 19.42 31.89
C VAL A 87 -6.78 19.66 33.29
N THR A 88 -5.83 18.84 33.71
CA THR A 88 -5.12 19.07 34.98
C THR A 88 -4.06 20.16 34.82
N TYR A 89 -3.76 20.86 35.91
CA TYR A 89 -2.69 21.86 35.97
C TYR A 89 -1.36 21.25 35.49
N ASN A 90 -1.10 19.99 35.86
CA ASN A 90 0.09 19.29 35.39
C ASN A 90 0.06 19.01 33.88
N GLY A 91 -1.10 18.66 33.30
CA GLY A 91 -1.24 18.46 31.86
C GLY A 91 -0.96 19.73 31.05
N VAL A 92 -1.38 20.90 31.56
CA VAL A 92 -1.19 22.20 30.88
C VAL A 92 0.19 22.80 31.11
N PHE A 93 0.69 22.75 32.35
CA PHE A 93 1.86 23.53 32.76
C PHE A 93 3.12 22.69 33.06
N SER A 94 3.00 21.36 33.19
CA SER A 94 4.12 20.50 33.63
C SER A 94 4.61 19.49 32.59
N TYR A 95 3.83 19.14 31.56
CA TYR A 95 4.15 18.00 30.69
C TYR A 95 4.38 18.32 29.20
N SER A 96 3.50 19.03 28.50
CA SER A 96 3.71 19.33 27.05
C SER A 96 2.63 20.26 26.47
N ILE A 97 3.04 21.20 25.60
CA ILE A 97 2.13 21.97 24.74
C ILE A 97 1.23 21.06 23.89
N ALA A 98 1.75 19.90 23.44
CA ALA A 98 1.01 18.96 22.61
C ALA A 98 -0.21 18.36 23.32
N VAL A 99 -0.08 18.09 24.62
CA VAL A 99 -1.18 17.60 25.46
C VAL A 99 -2.26 18.66 25.58
N SER A 100 -1.87 19.91 25.87
CA SER A 100 -2.84 21.02 25.98
C SER A 100 -3.60 21.25 24.68
N VAL A 101 -2.89 21.16 23.55
CA VAL A 101 -3.44 21.33 22.22
C VAL A 101 -4.38 20.18 21.85
N HIS A 102 -4.02 18.93 22.18
CA HIS A 102 -4.90 17.78 22.05
C HIS A 102 -6.20 17.96 22.84
N GLU A 103 -6.10 18.31 24.12
CA GLU A 103 -7.28 18.45 24.97
C GLU A 103 -8.20 19.58 24.52
N LEU A 104 -7.64 20.65 23.95
CA LEU A 104 -8.42 21.73 23.35
C LEU A 104 -9.15 21.28 22.08
N GLY A 105 -8.60 20.30 21.35
CA GLY A 105 -9.25 19.66 20.22
C GLY A 105 -10.66 19.16 20.51
N HIS A 106 -10.86 18.56 21.70
CA HIS A 106 -12.19 18.15 22.17
C HIS A 106 -13.20 19.30 22.20
N ALA A 107 -12.77 20.50 22.63
CA ALA A 107 -13.62 21.68 22.71
C ALA A 107 -13.97 22.26 21.33
N ILE A 108 -13.40 21.78 20.23
CA ILE A 108 -13.75 22.21 18.88
C ILE A 108 -14.25 21.06 17.97
N TYR A 109 -14.69 19.95 18.58
CA TYR A 109 -15.24 18.78 17.90
C TYR A 109 -14.27 18.09 16.94
N TRP A 110 -13.00 18.02 17.32
CA TRP A 110 -12.09 17.17 16.56
C TRP A 110 -12.51 15.71 16.68
N PRO A 111 -12.39 14.95 15.58
CA PRO A 111 -12.71 13.54 15.60
C PRO A 111 -11.73 12.79 16.51
N HIS A 112 -12.28 12.04 17.46
CA HIS A 112 -11.60 10.93 18.09
C HIS A 112 -12.08 9.65 17.43
N SER A 113 -11.15 8.84 16.95
CA SER A 113 -11.43 7.44 16.70
C SER A 113 -10.78 6.62 17.80
N PHE A 114 -11.53 5.68 18.39
CA PHE A 114 -11.01 4.77 19.41
C PHE A 114 -10.77 3.41 18.76
N THR A 115 -9.50 3.07 18.52
CA THR A 115 -9.13 1.74 18.02
C THR A 115 -7.79 1.32 18.62
N GLY A 116 -7.82 0.37 19.56
CA GLY A 116 -6.61 -0.16 20.20
C GLY A 116 -6.73 -0.27 21.73
N PRO A 117 -5.65 -0.69 22.42
CA PRO A 117 -5.62 -0.78 23.89
C PRO A 117 -5.52 0.58 24.59
N SER A 118 -5.25 1.66 23.86
CA SER A 118 -5.09 3.03 24.35
C SER A 118 -5.85 4.00 23.45
N GLU A 119 -6.48 5.01 24.05
CA GLU A 119 -7.08 6.18 23.38
C GLU A 119 -6.03 6.95 22.55
N TYR A 120 -4.75 6.82 22.92
CA TYR A 120 -3.64 7.63 22.42
C TYR A 120 -2.85 7.05 21.24
N ASP A 121 -3.32 5.95 20.65
CA ASP A 121 -2.65 5.25 19.54
C ASP A 121 -3.43 5.35 18.22
N ASN A 122 -4.43 6.24 18.13
CA ASN A 122 -5.29 6.30 16.96
C ASN A 122 -4.69 7.10 15.79
N PRO A 123 -4.85 6.60 14.55
CA PRO A 123 -4.45 7.24 13.29
C PRO A 123 -4.86 8.67 13.01
N ILE A 124 -6.12 8.99 13.28
CA ILE A 124 -6.79 10.26 12.97
C ILE A 124 -6.91 11.10 14.24
N ASP A 125 -6.45 10.59 15.39
CA ASP A 125 -6.28 11.43 16.55
C ASP A 125 -5.25 12.50 16.21
N VAL A 126 -5.78 13.72 16.04
CA VAL A 126 -5.08 14.81 15.38
C VAL A 126 -3.83 15.17 16.16
N MET A 127 -3.74 14.88 17.47
CA MET A 127 -2.68 15.40 18.35
C MET A 127 -2.20 14.46 19.47
N SER A 128 -2.59 13.19 19.44
CA SER A 128 -2.28 12.25 20.53
C SER A 128 -1.42 11.09 20.04
N GLY A 129 -0.26 10.97 20.66
CA GLY A 129 0.72 9.97 20.29
C GLY A 129 1.89 10.05 21.23
N GLY A 130 1.69 9.53 22.44
CA GLY A 130 2.71 9.33 23.47
C GLY A 130 3.41 10.58 24.02
N PHE A 131 3.99 11.45 23.18
CA PHE A 131 4.91 12.53 23.56
C PHE A 131 5.09 13.65 22.50
N GLY A 132 4.17 13.84 21.54
CA GLY A 132 4.28 14.97 20.59
C GLY A 132 3.08 15.15 19.67
N ALA A 133 2.85 16.40 19.24
CA ALA A 133 1.83 16.77 18.27
C ALA A 133 2.22 16.25 16.87
N TYR A 134 1.26 15.66 16.14
CA TYR A 134 1.41 15.30 14.72
C TYR A 134 0.78 16.35 13.80
N ALA A 135 1.06 17.59 14.16
CA ALA A 135 0.48 18.80 13.60
C ALA A 135 0.58 18.91 12.08
N THR A 136 1.62 18.31 11.47
CA THR A 136 1.85 18.40 10.02
C THR A 136 1.13 17.34 9.19
N LEU A 137 0.56 16.29 9.80
CA LEU A 137 -0.05 15.19 9.05
C LEU A 137 -1.25 15.69 8.24
N GLY A 138 -1.10 15.75 6.91
CA GLY A 138 -2.12 16.32 6.02
C GLY A 138 -3.50 15.67 6.20
N ILE A 139 -3.58 14.35 6.46
CA ILE A 139 -4.85 13.66 6.69
C ILE A 139 -5.54 14.08 8.00
N ASN A 140 -4.78 14.29 9.07
CA ASN A 140 -5.32 14.76 10.35
C ASN A 140 -5.89 16.18 10.21
N ARG A 141 -5.14 17.03 9.51
CA ARG A 141 -5.53 18.41 9.21
C ARG A 141 -6.76 18.46 8.31
N TYR A 142 -6.84 17.57 7.30
CA TYR A 142 -8.03 17.44 6.45
C TYR A 142 -9.25 16.99 7.25
N ALA A 143 -9.11 15.99 8.14
CA ALA A 143 -10.19 15.54 9.02
C ALA A 143 -10.66 16.63 9.99
N ALA A 144 -9.75 17.50 10.44
CA ALA A 144 -10.07 18.67 11.25
C ALA A 144 -10.69 19.85 10.45
N GLY A 145 -10.75 19.76 9.12
CA GLY A 145 -11.27 20.80 8.24
C GLY A 145 -10.30 21.96 7.98
N TRP A 146 -8.99 21.75 8.13
CA TRP A 146 -7.94 22.77 7.98
C TRP A 146 -7.22 22.74 6.64
N VAL A 147 -7.42 21.68 5.89
CA VAL A 147 -7.00 21.57 4.49
C VAL A 147 -8.27 21.68 3.66
N ASP A 148 -8.35 22.69 2.81
CA ASP A 148 -9.49 22.85 1.92
C ASP A 148 -9.56 21.66 0.95
N PRO A 149 -10.74 21.17 0.56
CA PRO A 149 -10.86 20.11 -0.44
C PRO A 149 -10.15 20.42 -1.77
N GLY A 150 -9.99 21.70 -2.13
CA GLY A 150 -9.23 22.12 -3.32
C GLY A 150 -7.71 22.01 -3.18
N GLN A 151 -7.20 21.76 -1.97
CA GLN A 151 -5.79 21.50 -1.66
C GLN A 151 -5.49 20.00 -1.54
N VAL A 152 -6.48 19.14 -1.84
CA VAL A 152 -6.33 17.69 -1.90
C VAL A 152 -6.25 17.26 -3.35
N ALA A 153 -5.15 16.63 -3.74
CA ALA A 153 -5.04 15.94 -5.02
C ALA A 153 -5.37 14.46 -4.82
N VAL A 154 -6.03 13.85 -5.80
CA VAL A 154 -6.38 12.43 -5.78
C VAL A 154 -5.85 11.80 -7.06
N PHE A 155 -5.13 10.68 -6.93
CA PHE A 155 -4.69 9.90 -8.06
C PHE A 155 -5.89 9.33 -8.82
N ASP A 156 -5.95 9.59 -10.12
CA ASP A 156 -7.08 9.20 -10.98
C ASP A 156 -6.76 7.98 -11.87
N GLY A 157 -5.62 7.33 -11.64
CA GLY A 157 -5.13 6.23 -12.46
C GLY A 157 -4.32 6.67 -13.68
N THR A 158 -4.02 7.96 -13.85
CA THR A 158 -3.20 8.46 -14.95
C THR A 158 -1.85 9.00 -14.47
N ALA A 159 -0.81 8.72 -15.25
CA ALA A 159 0.53 9.19 -14.96
C ALA A 159 0.55 10.72 -14.84
N SER A 160 1.07 11.23 -13.73
CA SER A 160 1.05 12.66 -13.42
C SER A 160 2.18 13.06 -12.49
N THR A 161 2.43 14.37 -12.39
CA THR A 161 3.30 14.95 -11.38
C THR A 161 2.50 15.86 -10.47
N VAL A 162 2.64 15.67 -9.16
CA VAL A 162 1.95 16.47 -8.14
C VAL A 162 2.98 17.32 -7.39
N ASP A 163 2.74 18.63 -7.34
CA ASP A 163 3.50 19.55 -6.50
C ASP A 163 2.91 19.55 -5.08
N LEU A 164 3.51 18.81 -4.16
CA LEU A 164 3.08 18.68 -2.77
C LEU A 164 3.74 19.76 -1.90
N ARG A 165 2.92 20.51 -1.17
CA ARG A 165 3.30 21.70 -0.42
C ARG A 165 3.12 21.47 1.09
N PRO A 166 4.05 21.98 1.92
CA PRO A 166 3.92 21.88 3.36
C PRO A 166 2.77 22.75 3.89
N VAL A 167 2.48 22.60 5.19
CA VAL A 167 1.52 23.48 5.89
C VAL A 167 1.88 24.96 5.72
N GLY A 168 0.88 25.79 5.44
CA GLY A 168 1.02 27.23 5.25
C GLY A 168 1.27 27.67 3.81
N ASP A 169 1.69 26.76 2.94
CA ASP A 169 1.96 27.08 1.54
C ASP A 169 0.70 26.91 0.66
N PRO A 170 0.50 27.79 -0.34
CA PRO A 170 -0.61 27.66 -1.27
C PRO A 170 -0.42 26.44 -2.19
N GLY A 171 -1.51 25.73 -2.50
CA GLY A 171 -1.50 24.57 -3.39
C GLY A 171 -1.86 23.28 -2.69
N THR A 172 -1.50 22.15 -3.31
CA THR A 172 -1.82 20.81 -2.81
C THR A 172 -1.03 20.50 -1.54
N GLN A 173 -1.71 20.25 -0.43
CA GLN A 173 -1.08 19.89 0.85
C GLN A 173 -1.29 18.41 1.22
N LEU A 174 -2.17 17.71 0.51
CA LEU A 174 -2.45 16.31 0.71
C LEU A 174 -2.63 15.64 -0.65
N PHE A 175 -1.93 14.54 -0.88
CA PHE A 175 -2.12 13.71 -2.04
C PHE A 175 -2.65 12.34 -1.63
N VAL A 176 -3.72 11.87 -2.28
CA VAL A 176 -4.41 10.62 -1.93
C VAL A 176 -4.29 9.64 -3.09
N ILE A 177 -3.88 8.42 -2.78
CA ILE A 177 -3.83 7.30 -3.72
C ILE A 177 -4.83 6.24 -3.24
N PRO A 178 -5.85 5.88 -4.03
CA PRO A 178 -6.78 4.81 -3.67
C PRO A 178 -6.05 3.49 -3.39
N GLY A 179 -6.49 2.74 -2.39
CA GLY A 179 -6.01 1.38 -2.14
C GLY A 179 -6.70 0.36 -3.04
N GLN A 180 -6.16 -0.87 -3.05
CA GLN A 180 -6.73 -2.00 -3.79
C GLN A 180 -7.97 -2.58 -3.10
N GLU A 181 -8.06 -2.48 -1.77
CA GLU A 181 -9.22 -2.92 -1.00
C GLU A 181 -10.25 -1.80 -0.81
N THR A 182 -11.52 -2.17 -0.71
CA THR A 182 -12.61 -1.19 -0.54
C THR A 182 -12.51 -0.52 0.82
N GLY A 183 -12.22 0.80 0.81
CA GLY A 183 -12.11 1.61 2.02
C GLY A 183 -10.68 1.93 2.42
N ASP A 184 -9.69 1.32 1.77
CA ASP A 184 -8.28 1.57 2.00
C ASP A 184 -7.76 2.65 1.05
N TYR A 185 -6.87 3.50 1.54
CA TYR A 185 -6.22 4.54 0.76
C TYR A 185 -4.89 4.94 1.37
N PHE A 186 -3.98 5.43 0.54
CA PHE A 186 -2.70 5.98 0.95
C PHE A 186 -2.77 7.50 0.88
N VAL A 187 -2.06 8.15 1.79
CA VAL A 187 -1.95 9.61 1.84
C VAL A 187 -0.49 10.01 1.90
N LEU A 188 -0.14 11.02 1.11
CA LEU A 188 1.15 11.66 1.11
C LEU A 188 1.01 13.11 1.51
N ASP A 189 1.86 13.55 2.44
CA ASP A 189 1.95 14.93 2.89
C ASP A 189 3.40 15.40 2.93
N ALA A 190 3.62 16.66 2.54
CA ALA A 190 4.92 17.30 2.66
C ALA A 190 5.09 17.82 4.08
N ARG A 191 6.13 17.36 4.75
CA ARG A 191 6.48 17.78 6.11
C ARG A 191 7.47 18.93 6.09
N ALA A 192 7.21 19.92 6.94
CA ALA A 192 8.17 20.95 7.30
C ALA A 192 8.49 20.83 8.80
N ALA A 193 9.78 20.86 9.14
CA ALA A 193 10.20 20.93 10.53
C ALA A 193 9.70 22.23 11.17
N HIS A 194 9.09 22.12 12.35
CA HIS A 194 8.55 23.26 13.10
C HIS A 194 8.72 23.06 14.60
N GLU A 195 8.87 24.14 15.37
CA GLU A 195 9.14 24.07 16.82
C GLU A 195 7.98 23.48 17.64
N TYR A 196 6.76 23.58 17.12
CA TYR A 196 5.56 22.99 17.71
C TYR A 196 5.33 21.52 17.33
N ASP A 197 6.09 20.99 16.36
CA ASP A 197 6.06 19.57 15.98
C ASP A 197 7.38 18.90 16.37
N GLY A 198 7.42 18.41 17.60
CA GLY A 198 8.59 17.70 18.16
C GLY A 198 8.89 16.35 17.48
N ARG A 199 8.06 15.87 16.54
CA ARG A 199 8.27 14.65 15.76
C ARG A 199 8.68 14.91 14.31
N ALA A 200 8.60 16.16 13.84
CA ALA A 200 9.11 16.59 12.53
C ALA A 200 10.61 16.94 12.61
N SER A 201 11.47 15.94 12.82
CA SER A 201 12.92 16.14 12.88
C SER A 201 13.59 16.35 11.51
N ALA A 202 12.88 16.13 10.40
CA ALA A 202 13.36 16.28 9.04
C ALA A 202 12.26 16.78 8.08
N HIS A 203 12.68 17.54 7.07
CA HIS A 203 11.84 17.90 5.92
C HIS A 203 11.78 16.74 4.93
N GLY A 204 10.64 16.55 4.28
CA GLY A 204 10.48 15.55 3.21
C GLY A 204 9.01 15.17 3.03
N VAL A 205 8.78 14.01 2.42
CA VAL A 205 7.43 13.49 2.19
C VAL A 205 7.17 12.30 3.07
N THR A 206 6.03 12.27 3.74
CA THR A 206 5.59 11.06 4.46
C THR A 206 4.46 10.39 3.73
N ALA A 207 4.48 9.06 3.69
CA ALA A 207 3.41 8.23 3.17
C ALA A 207 2.76 7.45 4.32
N HIS A 208 1.44 7.43 4.34
CA HIS A 208 0.66 6.69 5.33
C HIS A 208 -0.41 5.90 4.62
N GLU A 209 -0.59 4.65 5.01
CA GLU A 209 -1.76 3.87 4.66
C GLU A 209 -2.86 4.16 5.68
N VAL A 210 -4.08 4.32 5.20
CA VAL A 210 -5.29 4.47 6.00
C VAL A 210 -6.24 3.36 5.60
N ARG A 211 -6.47 2.41 6.50
CA ARG A 211 -7.37 1.28 6.28
C ARG A 211 -8.71 1.47 6.96
N HIS A 212 -9.79 1.01 6.33
CA HIS A 212 -11.13 1.09 6.91
C HIS A 212 -11.63 -0.27 7.40
N ASP A 213 -11.40 -0.58 8.70
CA ASP A 213 -11.79 -1.87 9.29
C ASP A 213 -13.18 -1.79 9.97
N CYS A 214 -14.18 -2.40 9.34
CA CYS A 214 -15.57 -2.48 9.84
C CYS A 214 -15.89 -3.73 10.68
N THR A 215 -14.90 -4.51 11.11
CA THR A 215 -15.18 -5.82 11.74
C THR A 215 -15.65 -5.76 13.20
N THR A 216 -15.66 -4.58 13.85
CA THR A 216 -16.08 -4.43 15.25
C THR A 216 -17.45 -3.74 15.41
N THR A 217 -18.25 -4.22 16.37
CA THR A 217 -19.68 -3.91 16.55
C THR A 217 -20.01 -2.56 17.19
N TYR A 218 -19.04 -1.66 17.36
CA TYR A 218 -19.24 -0.34 17.96
C TYR A 218 -18.73 0.75 17.02
N PHE A 219 -19.67 1.45 16.35
CA PHE A 219 -19.45 2.57 15.43
C PHE A 219 -18.47 2.28 14.26
N CYS A 220 -18.96 2.38 13.02
CA CYS A 220 -18.13 2.33 11.80
C CYS A 220 -17.20 3.55 11.67
N ALA A 221 -16.23 3.70 12.57
CA ALA A 221 -15.26 4.81 12.61
C ALA A 221 -13.81 4.32 12.75
N GLY A 222 -13.56 3.00 12.66
CA GLY A 222 -12.23 2.42 12.84
C GLY A 222 -11.36 2.59 11.61
N THR A 223 -10.68 3.73 11.51
CA THR A 223 -9.54 3.88 10.59
C THR A 223 -8.28 3.40 11.29
N GLN A 224 -7.51 2.52 10.64
CA GLN A 224 -6.16 2.12 11.06
C GLN A 224 -5.12 2.88 10.20
N ARG A 225 -3.96 3.22 10.75
CA ARG A 225 -2.87 3.92 10.03
C ARG A 225 -1.55 3.25 10.29
N GLU A 226 -0.87 2.95 9.20
CA GLU A 226 0.49 2.48 9.18
C GLU A 226 1.34 3.45 8.35
N GLN A 227 2.47 3.89 8.90
CA GLN A 227 3.44 4.66 8.12
C GLN A 227 4.21 3.69 7.23
N ILE A 228 4.30 4.01 5.94
CA ILE A 228 5.04 3.22 4.94
C ILE A 228 6.30 4.00 4.57
N PRO A 229 7.49 3.37 4.45
CA PRO A 229 7.80 1.94 4.52
C PRO A 229 8.20 1.45 5.93
N GLN A 230 8.11 0.14 6.14
CA GLN A 230 8.31 -0.52 7.44
C GLN A 230 9.54 -0.05 8.24
N ARG A 231 9.34 -0.04 9.56
CA ARG A 231 10.31 0.17 10.63
C ARG A 231 11.64 -0.56 10.38
N PRO A 232 12.77 0.15 10.28
CA PRO A 232 14.03 -0.38 10.76
C PRO A 232 13.87 -0.84 12.21
N ALA A 233 14.41 -2.01 12.54
CA ALA A 233 14.54 -2.44 13.92
C ALA A 233 15.40 -1.42 14.69
N ASP A 234 14.92 -1.06 15.87
CA ASP A 234 15.54 -0.20 16.88
C ASP A 234 15.61 1.31 16.53
N ASP A 235 14.65 2.06 17.09
CA ASP A 235 14.68 3.51 17.39
C ASP A 235 14.63 4.54 16.23
N SER A 236 14.10 4.20 15.05
CA SER A 236 13.77 5.19 14.02
C SER A 236 12.26 5.47 13.94
N TYR A 237 11.82 6.58 14.52
CA TYR A 237 10.52 7.15 14.17
C TYR A 237 10.57 7.64 12.72
N GLY A 238 9.87 6.94 11.82
CA GLY A 238 9.39 7.45 10.54
C GLY A 238 10.44 7.76 9.47
N HIS A 239 10.55 6.88 8.47
CA HIS A 239 11.22 7.23 7.24
C HIS A 239 10.48 8.39 6.55
N VAL A 240 11.21 9.41 6.16
CA VAL A 240 10.72 10.57 5.41
C VAL A 240 11.41 10.52 4.06
N LEU A 241 10.62 10.42 3.00
CA LEU A 241 11.10 10.28 1.64
C LEU A 241 11.78 11.57 1.18
N THR A 242 12.91 11.37 0.52
CA THR A 242 13.77 12.39 -0.08
C THR A 242 13.86 12.21 -1.59
N VAL A 243 14.42 13.19 -2.28
CA VAL A 243 14.50 13.18 -3.75
C VAL A 243 15.28 11.96 -4.25
N GLY A 244 14.69 11.23 -5.18
CA GLY A 244 15.20 9.99 -5.76
C GLY A 244 14.71 8.70 -5.08
N GLU A 245 13.92 8.81 -4.01
CA GLU A 245 13.29 7.63 -3.38
C GLU A 245 11.95 7.30 -4.03
N THR A 246 11.66 6.00 -4.11
CA THR A 246 10.46 5.43 -4.76
C THR A 246 9.69 4.55 -3.79
N LEU A 247 8.37 4.53 -3.91
CA LEU A 247 7.45 3.63 -3.22
C LEU A 247 6.41 3.07 -4.19
N LEU A 248 5.87 1.89 -3.88
CA LEU A 248 4.70 1.33 -4.53
C LEU A 248 3.51 1.46 -3.59
N LEU A 249 2.47 2.18 -4.01
CA LEU A 249 1.29 2.49 -3.20
C LEU A 249 0.03 2.37 -4.06
N GLY A 250 -0.94 1.55 -3.63
CA GLY A 250 -2.28 1.57 -4.24
C GLY A 250 -2.34 1.32 -5.75
N GLY A 251 -1.45 0.48 -6.28
CA GLY A 251 -1.33 0.26 -7.73
C GLY A 251 -0.64 1.40 -8.48
N ALA A 252 0.16 2.22 -7.80
CA ALA A 252 0.95 3.28 -8.41
C ALA A 252 2.40 3.24 -7.92
N ARG A 253 3.35 3.51 -8.84
CA ARG A 253 4.73 3.87 -8.51
C ARG A 253 4.76 5.34 -8.16
N VAL A 254 5.35 5.67 -7.02
CA VAL A 254 5.50 7.03 -6.52
C VAL A 254 6.98 7.33 -6.38
N GLU A 255 7.46 8.41 -7.01
CA GLU A 255 8.85 8.86 -6.91
C GLU A 255 8.91 10.34 -6.49
N ILE A 256 9.79 10.66 -5.55
CA ILE A 256 10.10 12.06 -5.23
C ILE A 256 11.12 12.58 -6.24
N VAL A 257 10.67 13.19 -7.33
CA VAL A 257 11.53 13.59 -8.45
C VAL A 257 12.22 14.94 -8.24
N GLY A 258 11.75 15.74 -7.29
CA GLY A 258 12.32 17.06 -7.05
C GLY A 258 11.90 17.69 -5.72
N ALA A 259 12.65 18.70 -5.30
CA ALA A 259 12.32 19.56 -4.17
C ALA A 259 12.66 21.01 -4.54
N ALA A 260 11.67 21.91 -4.43
CA ALA A 260 11.81 23.31 -4.77
C ALA A 260 10.86 24.17 -3.93
N ASP A 261 11.35 25.34 -3.50
CA ASP A 261 10.57 26.32 -2.73
C ASP A 261 9.86 25.72 -1.51
N GLY A 262 10.53 24.82 -0.78
CA GLY A 262 9.97 24.15 0.41
C GLY A 262 8.97 23.02 0.14
N GLY A 263 8.57 22.81 -1.12
CA GLY A 263 7.70 21.72 -1.56
C GLY A 263 8.45 20.60 -2.31
N TYR A 264 7.69 19.57 -2.68
CA TYR A 264 8.18 18.34 -3.30
C TYR A 264 7.40 18.02 -4.58
N GLN A 265 8.12 17.60 -5.61
CA GLN A 265 7.55 17.10 -6.85
C GLN A 265 7.44 15.58 -6.77
N ILE A 266 6.22 15.08 -6.90
CA ILE A 266 5.88 13.66 -6.78
C ILE A 266 5.48 13.17 -8.17
N ALA A 267 6.30 12.36 -8.81
CA ALA A 267 5.87 11.62 -9.99
C ALA A 267 5.08 10.40 -9.54
N VAL A 268 3.95 10.17 -10.19
CA VAL A 268 3.04 9.07 -9.88
C VAL A 268 2.65 8.42 -11.18
N GLU A 269 2.94 7.13 -11.31
CA GLU A 269 2.67 6.35 -12.51
C GLU A 269 1.79 5.17 -12.12
N PRO A 270 0.69 4.90 -12.86
CA PRO A 270 -0.08 3.68 -12.63
C PRO A 270 0.83 2.48 -12.89
N LEU A 271 0.81 1.54 -11.96
CA LEU A 271 1.40 0.24 -12.19
C LEU A 271 0.52 -0.48 -13.20
N THR A 272 1.16 -1.26 -14.07
CA THR A 272 0.47 -2.14 -15.00
C THR A 272 0.84 -3.57 -14.64
N PRO A 273 0.23 -4.14 -13.59
CA PRO A 273 0.38 -5.56 -13.33
C PRO A 273 -0.01 -6.34 -14.57
N ASP A 274 0.64 -7.48 -14.77
CA ASP A 274 0.26 -8.36 -15.85
C ASP A 274 -1.22 -8.73 -15.76
N THR A 275 -1.92 -8.79 -16.89
CA THR A 275 -3.31 -9.29 -16.90
C THR A 275 -3.32 -10.81 -17.02
N PHE A 276 -4.10 -11.49 -16.19
CA PHE A 276 -4.01 -12.95 -16.03
C PHE A 276 -5.23 -13.73 -16.52
N GLY A 277 -5.01 -15.01 -16.84
CA GLY A 277 -6.09 -15.95 -17.06
C GLY A 277 -5.72 -17.41 -16.76
N MET A 278 -6.60 -18.14 -16.07
CA MET A 278 -6.52 -19.59 -15.94
C MET A 278 -7.07 -20.30 -17.15
N GLN A 279 -6.55 -21.48 -17.46
CA GLN A 279 -7.24 -22.44 -18.31
C GLN A 279 -7.65 -23.66 -17.47
N ASN A 280 -8.89 -24.14 -17.64
CA ASN A 280 -9.27 -25.47 -17.21
C ASN A 280 -8.87 -26.45 -18.33
N PRO A 281 -7.93 -27.39 -18.13
CA PRO A 281 -7.46 -28.26 -19.19
C PRO A 281 -8.41 -29.39 -19.53
N THR A 282 -9.45 -29.62 -18.74
CA THR A 282 -10.48 -30.59 -19.09
C THR A 282 -11.48 -29.97 -20.06
N SER A 283 -11.74 -28.67 -19.96
CA SER A 283 -12.75 -27.98 -20.78
C SER A 283 -12.19 -27.00 -21.80
N GLY A 284 -10.92 -26.59 -21.68
CA GLY A 284 -10.35 -25.47 -22.42
C GLY A 284 -10.96 -24.11 -22.05
N TYR A 285 -11.64 -24.01 -20.89
CA TYR A 285 -12.27 -22.76 -20.45
C TYR A 285 -11.27 -21.86 -19.75
N TRP A 286 -11.17 -20.62 -20.23
CA TRP A 286 -10.34 -19.59 -19.66
C TRP A 286 -11.14 -18.67 -18.74
N THR A 287 -10.57 -18.29 -17.61
CA THR A 287 -11.12 -17.27 -16.68
C THR A 287 -10.07 -16.20 -16.47
N LEU A 288 -10.42 -14.93 -16.74
CA LEU A 288 -9.57 -13.77 -16.53
C LEU A 288 -9.73 -13.20 -15.11
N ASP A 289 -8.77 -12.38 -14.71
CA ASP A 289 -8.74 -11.57 -13.48
C ASP A 289 -10.04 -10.77 -13.23
N ASP A 290 -10.60 -10.16 -14.26
CA ASP A 290 -11.84 -9.39 -14.18
C ASP A 290 -13.12 -10.24 -14.19
N GLY A 291 -12.97 -11.56 -14.07
CA GLY A 291 -14.06 -12.53 -14.01
C GLY A 291 -14.68 -12.87 -15.37
N ARG A 292 -14.23 -12.27 -16.48
CA ARG A 292 -14.61 -12.72 -17.82
C ARG A 292 -14.05 -14.11 -18.10
N GLY A 293 -14.68 -14.84 -19.02
CA GLY A 293 -14.15 -16.11 -19.46
C GLY A 293 -14.58 -16.50 -20.88
N PHE A 294 -13.82 -17.40 -21.49
CA PHE A 294 -14.01 -17.84 -22.87
C PHE A 294 -13.39 -19.22 -23.09
N TYR A 295 -13.83 -19.95 -24.12
CA TYR A 295 -13.20 -21.21 -24.49
C TYR A 295 -12.09 -20.97 -25.51
N TYR A 296 -10.92 -21.56 -25.28
CA TYR A 296 -9.81 -21.60 -26.23
C TYR A 296 -8.92 -22.83 -25.99
N GLY A 297 -8.68 -23.59 -27.06
CA GLY A 297 -7.92 -24.83 -27.01
C GLY A 297 -8.76 -26.09 -26.93
N ILE A 298 -8.07 -27.21 -26.79
CA ILE A 298 -8.67 -28.51 -26.51
C ILE A 298 -8.08 -29.09 -25.22
N PRO A 299 -8.68 -30.16 -24.67
CA PRO A 299 -8.09 -30.81 -23.51
C PRO A 299 -6.65 -31.28 -23.76
N GLU A 300 -5.82 -31.23 -22.71
CA GLU A 300 -4.39 -31.59 -22.73
C GLU A 300 -3.45 -30.61 -23.44
N ASP A 301 -3.95 -29.55 -24.09
CA ASP A 301 -3.07 -28.46 -24.52
C ASP A 301 -2.46 -27.80 -23.27
N ILE A 302 -1.12 -27.66 -23.24
CA ILE A 302 -0.38 -26.99 -22.18
C ILE A 302 -0.51 -25.48 -22.41
N PRO A 303 -1.13 -24.73 -21.51
CA PRO A 303 -1.46 -23.35 -21.79
C PRO A 303 -0.35 -22.40 -21.29
N MET A 304 -0.28 -21.19 -21.86
CA MET A 304 0.63 -20.11 -21.47
C MET A 304 -0.03 -18.76 -21.77
N ALA A 305 0.43 -17.68 -21.15
CA ALA A 305 -0.03 -16.32 -21.45
C ALA A 305 1.19 -15.43 -21.56
N CYS A 306 1.25 -14.66 -22.65
CA CYS A 306 2.32 -13.71 -22.92
C CYS A 306 1.81 -12.59 -23.83
N ASP A 307 2.53 -11.47 -23.86
CA ASP A 307 2.30 -10.31 -24.71
C ASP A 307 2.91 -10.52 -26.11
N TRP A 308 2.22 -11.30 -26.91
CA TRP A 308 2.68 -11.70 -28.25
C TRP A 308 2.76 -10.56 -29.27
N ASP A 309 2.12 -9.40 -29.03
CA ASP A 309 2.16 -8.22 -29.91
C ASP A 309 2.82 -6.97 -29.30
N GLY A 310 3.25 -7.02 -28.05
CA GLY A 310 3.98 -5.95 -27.39
C GLY A 310 3.09 -4.78 -26.96
N ASN A 311 1.83 -5.05 -26.63
CA ASN A 311 0.87 -4.03 -26.23
C ASN A 311 0.71 -3.87 -24.70
N GLY A 312 1.48 -4.63 -23.92
CA GLY A 312 1.44 -4.69 -22.46
C GLY A 312 0.33 -5.59 -21.90
N VAL A 313 -0.34 -6.39 -22.72
CA VAL A 313 -1.45 -7.28 -22.31
C VAL A 313 -1.12 -8.71 -22.66
N SER A 314 -0.91 -9.52 -21.63
CA SER A 314 -0.77 -10.96 -21.77
C SER A 314 -2.03 -11.62 -22.33
N THR A 315 -1.86 -12.46 -23.36
CA THR A 315 -2.95 -13.11 -24.08
C THR A 315 -2.69 -14.60 -24.33
N PRO A 316 -3.71 -15.42 -24.65
CA PRO A 316 -3.60 -16.87 -24.56
C PRO A 316 -2.68 -17.50 -25.62
N GLY A 317 -1.83 -18.42 -25.17
CA GLY A 317 -1.09 -19.37 -25.98
C GLY A 317 -1.35 -20.81 -25.53
N LEU A 318 -1.22 -21.76 -26.45
CA LEU A 318 -1.42 -23.18 -26.19
C LEU A 318 -0.37 -24.00 -26.90
N TYR A 319 0.26 -24.93 -26.18
CA TYR A 319 1.19 -25.92 -26.71
C TYR A 319 0.55 -27.30 -26.72
N ARG A 320 0.47 -27.90 -27.90
CA ARG A 320 -0.05 -29.26 -28.08
C ARG A 320 1.07 -30.26 -28.01
N ASP A 321 1.26 -30.86 -26.83
CA ASP A 321 2.34 -31.80 -26.54
C ASP A 321 2.45 -32.94 -27.57
N THR A 322 1.32 -33.50 -28.00
CA THR A 322 1.30 -34.61 -28.97
C THR A 322 1.91 -34.28 -30.34
N SER A 323 2.11 -33.00 -30.66
CA SER A 323 2.50 -32.55 -32.00
C SER A 323 3.55 -31.43 -32.04
N GLY A 324 3.82 -30.77 -30.92
CA GLY A 324 4.72 -29.61 -30.85
C GLY A 324 4.14 -28.32 -31.45
N PHE A 325 2.83 -28.28 -31.73
CA PHE A 325 2.16 -27.09 -32.26
C PHE A 325 1.85 -26.08 -31.16
N LEU A 326 2.10 -24.81 -31.47
CA LEU A 326 1.72 -23.66 -30.69
C LEU A 326 0.57 -22.92 -31.39
N TYR A 327 -0.44 -22.54 -30.61
CA TYR A 327 -1.58 -21.76 -31.04
C TYR A 327 -1.62 -20.50 -30.17
N LEU A 328 -1.27 -19.35 -30.76
CA LEU A 328 -1.20 -18.07 -30.06
C LEU A 328 -2.34 -17.17 -30.51
N ARG A 329 -2.86 -16.39 -29.58
CA ARG A 329 -4.01 -15.52 -29.79
C ARG A 329 -3.71 -14.15 -29.19
N GLN A 330 -3.92 -13.09 -29.96
CA GLN A 330 -3.57 -11.71 -29.57
C GLN A 330 -4.67 -11.01 -28.76
N THR A 331 -5.72 -11.73 -28.37
CA THR A 331 -6.83 -11.13 -27.63
C THR A 331 -7.38 -12.10 -26.57
N ASN A 332 -8.01 -11.55 -25.54
CA ASN A 332 -8.65 -12.28 -24.45
C ASN A 332 -10.14 -12.56 -24.75
N THR A 333 -10.42 -13.29 -25.83
CA THR A 333 -11.79 -13.65 -26.29
C THR A 333 -11.83 -15.07 -26.89
N PHE A 334 -13.03 -15.57 -27.21
CA PHE A 334 -13.15 -16.86 -27.92
C PHE A 334 -12.72 -16.72 -29.39
N GLY A 335 -12.17 -17.78 -30.00
CA GLY A 335 -11.91 -17.80 -31.44
C GLY A 335 -10.80 -18.75 -31.87
N ASN A 336 -10.41 -18.64 -33.13
CA ASN A 336 -9.24 -19.35 -33.66
C ASN A 336 -7.95 -18.65 -33.20
N ALA A 337 -6.83 -19.38 -33.32
CA ALA A 337 -5.50 -18.80 -33.15
C ALA A 337 -5.20 -17.79 -34.26
N ASP A 338 -4.52 -16.70 -33.90
CA ASP A 338 -3.98 -15.73 -34.83
C ASP A 338 -2.66 -16.24 -35.44
N ILE A 339 -1.87 -16.95 -34.62
CA ILE A 339 -0.62 -17.58 -35.02
C ILE A 339 -0.70 -19.08 -34.73
N SER A 340 -0.34 -19.90 -35.72
CA SER A 340 -0.23 -21.35 -35.58
C SER A 340 1.09 -21.82 -36.15
N ILE A 341 1.98 -22.26 -35.28
CA ILE A 341 3.35 -22.68 -35.62
C ILE A 341 3.67 -24.00 -34.94
N TYR A 342 4.75 -24.66 -35.36
CA TYR A 342 5.30 -25.79 -34.62
C TYR A 342 6.70 -25.40 -34.15
N TYR A 343 6.99 -25.64 -32.88
CA TYR A 343 8.28 -25.38 -32.28
C TYR A 343 8.42 -26.22 -31.01
N GLY A 344 9.22 -27.28 -31.11
CA GLY A 344 9.34 -28.32 -30.09
C GLY A 344 8.97 -29.70 -30.62
N ILE A 345 9.06 -30.69 -29.73
CA ILE A 345 8.67 -32.08 -29.93
C ILE A 345 7.88 -32.57 -28.72
N PRO A 346 7.15 -33.69 -28.81
CA PRO A 346 6.45 -34.25 -27.66
C PRO A 346 7.37 -34.45 -26.45
N GLY A 347 6.90 -33.98 -25.29
CA GLY A 347 7.62 -33.95 -24.01
C GLY A 347 8.38 -32.65 -23.74
N ASP A 348 8.45 -31.71 -24.68
CA ASP A 348 8.95 -30.36 -24.41
C ASP A 348 7.90 -29.54 -23.64
N LEU A 349 8.36 -28.64 -22.77
CA LEU A 349 7.52 -27.74 -21.99
C LEU A 349 7.62 -26.32 -22.57
N PRO A 350 6.51 -25.63 -22.81
CA PRO A 350 6.56 -24.28 -23.34
C PRO A 350 6.96 -23.25 -22.28
N VAL A 351 7.62 -22.19 -22.74
CA VAL A 351 7.84 -20.94 -22.00
C VAL A 351 7.71 -19.76 -22.97
N CYS A 352 7.50 -18.56 -22.48
CA CYS A 352 7.51 -17.34 -23.29
C CYS A 352 8.07 -16.17 -22.48
N GLY A 353 8.52 -15.13 -23.18
CA GLY A 353 9.13 -13.94 -22.59
C GLY A 353 9.79 -13.07 -23.66
N ASP A 354 10.16 -11.85 -23.30
CA ASP A 354 10.93 -10.95 -24.15
C ASP A 354 12.43 -11.25 -24.06
N TRP A 355 12.87 -12.24 -24.84
CA TRP A 355 14.24 -12.73 -24.80
C TRP A 355 15.30 -11.71 -25.26
N ASN A 356 14.90 -10.64 -25.95
CA ASN A 356 15.81 -9.69 -26.59
C ASN A 356 15.54 -8.21 -26.27
N GLY A 357 14.62 -7.91 -25.35
CA GLY A 357 14.33 -6.56 -24.85
C GLY A 357 13.68 -5.66 -25.88
N ASN A 358 12.87 -6.20 -26.80
CA ASN A 358 12.20 -5.41 -27.83
C ASN A 358 10.74 -5.04 -27.48
N GLY A 359 10.28 -5.42 -26.29
CA GLY A 359 8.92 -5.26 -25.79
C GLY A 359 7.91 -6.25 -26.37
N VAL A 360 8.34 -7.33 -27.03
CA VAL A 360 7.44 -8.38 -27.57
C VAL A 360 7.84 -9.73 -27.02
N GLU A 361 6.92 -10.39 -26.33
CA GLU A 361 7.16 -11.72 -25.82
C GLU A 361 7.02 -12.79 -26.91
N THR A 362 7.95 -13.74 -26.89
CA THR A 362 8.07 -14.74 -27.95
C THR A 362 8.30 -16.14 -27.41
N ILE A 363 8.00 -17.13 -28.25
CA ILE A 363 7.99 -18.53 -27.86
C ILE A 363 9.39 -19.08 -27.49
N GLY A 364 9.42 -19.90 -26.45
CA GLY A 364 10.53 -20.76 -26.07
C GLY A 364 10.03 -22.16 -25.70
N ILE A 365 10.94 -23.12 -25.68
CA ILE A 365 10.67 -24.46 -25.12
C ILE A 365 11.82 -24.90 -24.23
N TYR A 366 11.48 -25.54 -23.12
CA TYR A 366 12.39 -26.30 -22.28
C TYR A 366 12.25 -27.78 -22.62
N ARG A 367 13.38 -28.43 -22.89
CA ARG A 367 13.43 -29.87 -23.15
C ARG A 367 13.96 -30.59 -21.92
N PRO A 368 13.10 -31.30 -21.15
CA PRO A 368 13.52 -31.97 -19.92
C PRO A 368 14.55 -33.08 -20.17
N SER A 369 14.50 -33.73 -21.34
CA SER A 369 15.38 -34.87 -21.66
C SER A 369 16.87 -34.51 -21.72
N ASN A 370 17.22 -33.24 -21.92
CA ASN A 370 18.59 -32.73 -21.91
C ASN A 370 18.74 -31.43 -21.10
N ALA A 371 17.74 -31.07 -20.29
CA ALA A 371 17.68 -29.84 -19.50
C ALA A 371 18.11 -28.60 -20.30
N THR A 372 17.57 -28.41 -21.51
CA THR A 372 17.98 -27.34 -22.42
C THR A 372 16.82 -26.44 -22.78
N PHE A 373 17.00 -25.13 -22.64
CA PHE A 373 16.11 -24.11 -23.18
C PHE A 373 16.46 -23.84 -24.64
N TYR A 374 15.43 -23.64 -25.45
CA TYR A 374 15.51 -23.27 -26.86
C TYR A 374 14.58 -22.07 -27.07
N LEU A 375 15.15 -20.87 -27.09
CA LEU A 375 14.43 -19.61 -27.16
C LEU A 375 14.43 -19.08 -28.59
N ARG A 376 13.36 -18.39 -28.97
CA ARG A 376 13.18 -17.84 -30.30
C ARG A 376 12.63 -16.43 -30.21
N ASN A 377 13.31 -15.48 -30.84
CA ASN A 377 12.99 -14.05 -30.78
C ASN A 377 11.83 -13.65 -31.71
N THR A 378 11.15 -14.63 -32.34
CA THR A 378 10.02 -14.40 -33.25
C THR A 378 9.05 -15.58 -33.22
N ASN A 379 7.75 -15.30 -33.31
CA ASN A 379 6.68 -16.31 -33.38
C ASN A 379 6.55 -16.90 -34.81
N THR A 380 7.63 -17.50 -35.32
CA THR A 380 7.75 -18.08 -36.68
C THR A 380 8.34 -19.49 -36.66
N PHE A 381 8.32 -20.20 -37.80
CA PHE A 381 8.99 -21.50 -37.92
C PHE A 381 10.52 -21.37 -38.01
N GLY A 382 11.26 -22.29 -37.40
CA GLY A 382 12.71 -22.43 -37.61
C GLY A 382 13.45 -22.96 -36.39
N PHE A 383 14.77 -22.77 -36.40
CA PHE A 383 15.65 -23.11 -35.30
C PHE A 383 15.64 -22.05 -34.20
N ALA A 384 15.98 -22.46 -32.97
CA ALA A 384 16.19 -21.54 -31.85
C ALA A 384 17.23 -20.48 -32.22
N ASP A 385 16.98 -19.24 -31.80
CA ASP A 385 17.95 -18.15 -31.89
C ASP A 385 18.98 -18.27 -30.77
N VAL A 386 18.52 -18.71 -29.59
CA VAL A 386 19.32 -18.93 -28.39
C VAL A 386 19.00 -20.31 -27.82
N PHE A 387 20.01 -21.07 -27.42
CA PHE A 387 19.79 -22.31 -26.68
C PHE A 387 20.93 -22.59 -25.71
N PHE A 388 20.59 -23.14 -24.55
CA PHE A 388 21.58 -23.44 -23.52
C PHE A 388 21.05 -24.49 -22.53
N PRO A 389 21.93 -25.34 -21.96
CA PRO A 389 21.55 -26.22 -20.88
C PRO A 389 21.39 -25.44 -19.58
N PHE A 390 20.26 -25.61 -18.88
CA PHE A 390 19.98 -25.00 -17.60
C PHE A 390 18.94 -25.81 -16.81
N GLY A 391 19.23 -26.06 -15.53
CA GLY A 391 18.40 -26.89 -14.66
C GLY A 391 18.77 -28.38 -14.63
N ALA A 392 17.89 -29.17 -14.03
CA ALA A 392 18.02 -30.60 -13.82
C ALA A 392 16.71 -31.34 -14.13
N ALA A 393 16.78 -32.67 -14.15
CA ALA A 393 15.60 -33.50 -14.38
C ALA A 393 14.54 -33.29 -13.28
N GLY A 394 13.31 -32.99 -13.70
CA GLY A 394 12.19 -32.72 -12.80
C GLY A 394 12.05 -31.26 -12.36
N ASP A 395 12.96 -30.38 -12.79
CA ASP A 395 12.77 -28.95 -12.61
C ASP A 395 11.69 -28.42 -13.58
N ILE A 396 10.92 -27.45 -13.11
CA ILE A 396 9.83 -26.78 -13.84
C ILE A 396 10.39 -25.50 -14.47
N PRO A 397 10.26 -25.29 -15.79
CA PRO A 397 10.78 -24.09 -16.44
C PRO A 397 9.88 -22.89 -16.18
N LEU A 398 10.49 -21.74 -15.97
CA LEU A 398 9.87 -20.43 -15.81
C LEU A 398 10.62 -19.41 -16.65
N ALA A 399 10.04 -18.25 -16.85
CA ALA A 399 10.66 -17.10 -17.50
C ALA A 399 10.09 -15.82 -16.90
N GLY A 400 10.93 -14.79 -16.84
CA GLY A 400 10.55 -13.48 -16.37
C GLY A 400 11.72 -12.50 -16.37
N ASP A 401 11.44 -11.21 -16.29
CA ASP A 401 12.35 -10.12 -16.00
C ASP A 401 12.58 -10.01 -14.48
N TRP A 402 13.43 -10.90 -13.97
CA TRP A 402 13.66 -11.03 -12.53
C TRP A 402 14.50 -9.89 -11.91
N ASP A 403 15.12 -9.04 -12.73
CA ASP A 403 15.95 -7.92 -12.27
C ASP A 403 15.50 -6.54 -12.79
N GLY A 404 14.40 -6.49 -13.54
CA GLY A 404 13.77 -5.26 -14.01
C GLY A 404 14.54 -4.56 -15.12
N ASP A 405 15.32 -5.30 -15.92
CA ASP A 405 16.14 -4.74 -17.01
C ASP A 405 15.39 -4.65 -18.35
N GLY A 406 14.15 -5.13 -18.39
CA GLY A 406 13.28 -5.22 -19.56
C GLY A 406 13.53 -6.46 -20.42
N ILE A 407 14.33 -7.43 -19.96
CA ILE A 407 14.66 -8.65 -20.70
C ILE A 407 14.25 -9.87 -19.88
N SER A 408 13.30 -10.65 -20.39
CA SER A 408 12.94 -11.91 -19.75
C SER A 408 14.10 -12.92 -19.86
N THR A 409 14.42 -13.59 -18.75
CA THR A 409 15.43 -14.63 -18.69
C THR A 409 14.86 -15.93 -18.10
N PRO A 410 15.34 -17.11 -18.54
CA PRO A 410 14.83 -18.36 -17.99
C PRO A 410 15.19 -18.60 -16.53
N ALA A 411 14.25 -19.16 -15.79
CA ALA A 411 14.45 -19.74 -14.47
C ALA A 411 14.00 -21.20 -14.46
N VAL A 412 14.41 -21.94 -13.43
CA VAL A 412 13.86 -23.24 -13.13
C VAL A 412 13.47 -23.33 -11.65
N PHE A 413 12.27 -23.83 -11.38
CA PHE A 413 11.83 -24.17 -10.03
C PHE A 413 12.06 -25.65 -9.76
N ARG A 414 12.70 -25.98 -8.63
CA ARG A 414 12.96 -27.34 -8.19
C ARG A 414 12.00 -27.73 -7.06
N PRO A 415 10.95 -28.52 -7.32
CA PRO A 415 9.96 -28.89 -6.30
C PRO A 415 10.56 -29.65 -5.11
N GLY A 416 11.61 -30.44 -5.34
CA GLY A 416 12.25 -31.24 -4.30
C GLY A 416 12.96 -30.44 -3.20
N THR A 417 13.39 -29.21 -3.51
CA THR A 417 14.14 -28.33 -2.60
C THR A 417 13.47 -26.98 -2.37
N GLY A 418 12.49 -26.59 -3.19
CA GLY A 418 11.89 -25.26 -3.17
C GLY A 418 12.84 -24.18 -3.71
N GLU A 419 13.82 -24.56 -4.53
CA GLU A 419 14.79 -23.61 -5.09
C GLU A 419 14.25 -23.05 -6.41
N LEU A 420 14.17 -21.73 -6.51
CA LEU A 420 14.09 -21.00 -7.77
C LEU A 420 15.52 -20.66 -8.21
N ILE A 421 15.91 -21.11 -9.39
CA ILE A 421 17.24 -20.88 -9.95
C ILE A 421 17.06 -20.00 -11.19
N ILE A 422 17.47 -18.74 -11.09
CA ILE A 422 17.32 -17.73 -12.14
C ILE A 422 18.60 -17.65 -12.94
N ARG A 423 18.51 -17.58 -14.26
CA ARG A 423 19.66 -17.33 -15.13
C ARG A 423 19.83 -15.83 -15.35
N ALA A 424 20.99 -15.27 -15.03
CA ALA A 424 21.26 -13.83 -15.12
C ALA A 424 21.42 -13.27 -16.57
N GLY A 425 20.79 -13.88 -17.58
CA GLY A 425 20.89 -13.42 -18.98
C GLY A 425 20.60 -14.53 -19.98
N ASN A 426 20.57 -14.18 -21.27
CA ASN A 426 20.26 -15.10 -22.37
C ASN A 426 21.48 -15.51 -23.23
N GLU A 427 22.68 -15.01 -22.91
CA GLU A 427 23.88 -15.28 -23.72
C GLU A 427 24.34 -16.75 -23.65
N PRO A 428 24.95 -17.33 -24.71
CA PRO A 428 25.35 -18.74 -24.76
C PRO A 428 26.49 -19.14 -23.81
N GLU A 429 27.23 -18.17 -23.25
CA GLU A 429 28.32 -18.42 -22.31
C GLU A 429 27.77 -18.65 -20.88
N TRP A 430 28.63 -19.16 -19.98
CA TRP A 430 28.24 -19.53 -18.61
C TRP A 430 27.78 -18.29 -17.82
N SER A 431 26.48 -18.02 -17.82
CA SER A 431 25.86 -17.09 -16.88
C SER A 431 25.69 -17.81 -15.54
N PRO A 432 26.26 -17.30 -14.42
CA PRO A 432 25.97 -17.85 -13.11
C PRO A 432 24.48 -17.72 -12.84
N GLY A 433 23.88 -18.77 -12.28
CA GLY A 433 22.50 -18.70 -11.80
C GLY A 433 22.45 -18.04 -10.42
N THR A 434 21.44 -17.22 -10.18
CA THR A 434 21.06 -16.77 -8.83
C THR A 434 20.14 -17.82 -8.22
N PHE A 435 20.42 -18.22 -6.99
CA PHE A 435 19.61 -19.20 -6.26
C PHE A 435 18.79 -18.47 -5.22
N ILE A 436 17.47 -18.57 -5.36
CA ILE A 436 16.49 -18.07 -4.41
C ILE A 436 15.77 -19.27 -3.82
N VAL A 437 15.57 -19.28 -2.51
CA VAL A 437 14.80 -20.32 -1.83
C VAL A 437 13.41 -19.77 -1.58
N GLU A 438 12.41 -20.44 -2.15
CA GLU A 438 11.01 -20.09 -1.99
C GLU A 438 10.38 -21.01 -0.92
N PRO A 439 10.33 -20.56 0.35
CA PRO A 439 9.80 -21.39 1.42
C PRO A 439 8.29 -21.54 1.25
N ASN A 440 7.79 -22.77 1.40
CA ASN A 440 6.37 -23.11 1.55
C ASN A 440 5.53 -23.26 0.28
N ILE A 441 6.11 -23.40 -0.92
CA ILE A 441 5.33 -23.91 -2.07
C ILE A 441 4.95 -25.38 -1.79
N PRO A 442 3.66 -25.74 -1.67
CA PRO A 442 3.26 -27.10 -1.35
C PRO A 442 3.57 -28.07 -2.49
N ALA A 443 3.83 -29.33 -2.14
CA ALA A 443 3.97 -30.38 -3.15
C ALA A 443 2.67 -30.54 -3.94
N GLY A 444 2.78 -30.59 -5.27
CA GLY A 444 1.64 -30.67 -6.19
C GLY A 444 1.06 -29.31 -6.60
N ALA A 445 1.62 -28.20 -6.11
CA ALA A 445 1.27 -26.88 -6.62
C ALA A 445 1.87 -26.64 -8.00
N ASN A 446 1.15 -25.92 -8.86
CA ASN A 446 1.64 -25.43 -10.14
C ASN A 446 2.33 -24.07 -9.92
N VAL A 447 3.52 -23.86 -10.46
CA VAL A 447 4.38 -22.69 -10.17
C VAL A 447 4.56 -21.81 -11.41
N PHE A 448 4.45 -20.49 -11.24
CA PHE A 448 4.34 -19.50 -12.30
C PHE A 448 5.16 -18.26 -11.97
N ALA A 449 5.42 -17.45 -12.99
CA ALA A 449 6.04 -16.15 -12.87
C ALA A 449 5.17 -15.05 -13.49
N GLY A 450 5.42 -13.81 -13.11
CA GLY A 450 4.75 -12.62 -13.62
C GLY A 450 4.97 -11.43 -12.70
N ASP A 451 4.63 -10.24 -13.20
CA ASP A 451 4.70 -8.99 -12.48
C ASP A 451 3.34 -8.73 -11.82
N PHE A 452 3.21 -9.14 -10.55
CA PHE A 452 1.92 -9.14 -9.84
C PHE A 452 1.56 -7.79 -9.23
N ASP A 453 2.50 -6.88 -9.08
CA ASP A 453 2.24 -5.52 -8.61
C ASP A 453 2.53 -4.43 -9.65
N GLY A 454 3.01 -4.79 -10.84
CA GLY A 454 3.24 -3.89 -11.96
C GLY A 454 4.52 -3.07 -11.82
N ASP A 455 5.46 -3.52 -10.99
CA ASP A 455 6.71 -2.80 -10.73
C ASP A 455 7.81 -3.07 -11.77
N GLY A 456 7.53 -3.93 -12.75
CA GLY A 456 8.42 -4.34 -13.82
C GLY A 456 9.37 -5.46 -13.43
N ILE A 457 9.27 -6.02 -12.21
CA ILE A 457 10.07 -7.16 -11.76
C ILE A 457 9.17 -8.38 -11.63
N ASP A 458 9.47 -9.40 -12.42
CA ASP A 458 8.78 -10.67 -12.32
C ASP A 458 9.13 -11.40 -11.03
N THR A 459 8.11 -11.98 -10.40
CA THR A 459 8.27 -12.78 -9.20
C THR A 459 7.67 -14.17 -9.42
N ILE A 460 7.35 -14.89 -8.34
CA ILE A 460 6.82 -16.25 -8.40
C ILE A 460 5.51 -16.37 -7.63
N GLY A 461 4.63 -17.21 -8.13
CA GLY A 461 3.46 -17.68 -7.41
C GLY A 461 3.22 -19.17 -7.60
N TYR A 462 2.23 -19.68 -6.88
CA TYR A 462 1.75 -21.04 -7.07
C TYR A 462 0.23 -21.17 -6.98
N HIS A 463 -0.31 -22.15 -7.70
CA HIS A 463 -1.72 -22.53 -7.67
C HIS A 463 -1.91 -23.91 -7.05
N LEU A 464 -2.84 -24.01 -6.10
CA LEU A 464 -3.20 -25.26 -5.47
C LEU A 464 -4.68 -25.24 -5.05
N ASP A 465 -5.41 -26.32 -5.36
CA ASP A 465 -6.80 -26.54 -4.92
C ASP A 465 -7.76 -25.38 -5.25
N GLY A 466 -7.59 -24.74 -6.41
CA GLY A 466 -8.45 -23.64 -6.86
C GLY A 466 -8.08 -22.27 -6.29
N ILE A 467 -6.98 -22.16 -5.54
CA ILE A 467 -6.47 -20.92 -4.95
C ILE A 467 -5.07 -20.65 -5.49
N SER A 468 -4.79 -19.41 -5.88
CA SER A 468 -3.43 -18.98 -6.15
C SER A 468 -2.89 -18.08 -5.07
N TRP A 469 -1.58 -18.14 -4.95
CA TRP A 469 -0.78 -17.38 -4.02
C TRP A 469 0.39 -16.81 -4.82
N TYR A 470 0.63 -15.52 -4.73
CA TYR A 470 1.77 -14.86 -5.36
C TYR A 470 2.55 -13.98 -4.36
N SER A 471 3.84 -13.76 -4.65
CA SER A 471 4.71 -12.88 -3.86
C SER A 471 5.08 -11.66 -4.68
N ASN A 472 5.08 -10.45 -4.12
CA ASN A 472 5.57 -9.25 -4.80
C ASN A 472 7.07 -9.01 -4.54
N THR A 473 7.76 -10.02 -3.98
CA THR A 473 9.19 -9.95 -3.71
C THR A 473 9.85 -11.27 -4.03
N LEU A 474 11.00 -11.21 -4.68
CA LEU A 474 11.87 -12.36 -4.93
C LEU A 474 12.73 -12.66 -3.70
N GLY A 475 12.48 -13.81 -3.08
CA GLY A 475 13.25 -14.30 -1.93
C GLY A 475 12.97 -13.58 -0.61
N GLY A 476 12.49 -14.35 0.38
CA GLY A 476 12.34 -13.87 1.76
C GLY A 476 12.67 -14.94 2.81
N PRO A 477 12.86 -14.53 4.08
CA PRO A 477 13.23 -15.46 5.16
C PRO A 477 12.12 -16.50 5.42
N LYS A 478 12.55 -17.73 5.75
CA LYS A 478 11.66 -18.84 6.12
C LYS A 478 10.85 -18.47 7.37
N GLY A 479 9.55 -18.23 7.23
CA GLY A 479 8.65 -17.98 8.36
C GLY A 479 8.36 -16.50 8.65
N SER A 480 8.69 -15.56 7.76
CA SER A 480 7.92 -14.31 7.70
C SER A 480 6.47 -14.65 7.35
N SER A 481 5.51 -13.98 7.99
CA SER A 481 4.14 -13.94 7.50
C SER A 481 4.17 -13.25 6.14
N TYR A 482 4.28 -14.03 5.08
CA TYR A 482 4.03 -13.56 3.72
C TYR A 482 2.56 -13.14 3.69
N VAL A 483 2.30 -11.88 3.40
CA VAL A 483 1.00 -11.51 2.86
C VAL A 483 1.03 -12.01 1.43
N TRP A 484 0.80 -13.30 1.27
CA TRP A 484 0.27 -13.76 0.01
C TRP A 484 -1.09 -13.06 -0.14
N GLY A 485 -1.30 -12.31 -1.22
CA GLY A 485 -2.64 -11.81 -1.54
C GLY A 485 -3.64 -12.97 -1.52
N ASN A 486 -4.84 -12.75 -1.01
CA ASN A 486 -5.92 -13.74 -0.98
C ASN A 486 -7.14 -13.22 -1.73
N ASP A 487 -7.02 -13.07 -3.03
CA ASP A 487 -8.19 -12.79 -3.84
C ASP A 487 -9.12 -14.01 -3.81
N HIS A 488 -10.36 -13.79 -3.37
CA HIS A 488 -11.44 -14.79 -3.40
C HIS A 488 -11.90 -15.10 -4.84
N ASN A 489 -11.17 -14.58 -5.83
CA ASN A 489 -11.35 -14.80 -7.25
C ASN A 489 -9.98 -15.03 -7.91
N PRO A 490 -9.92 -15.84 -8.96
CA PRO A 490 -8.87 -16.84 -9.04
C PRO A 490 -7.72 -16.44 -10.00
N VAL A 491 -6.49 -16.57 -9.51
CA VAL A 491 -5.39 -17.32 -10.17
C VAL A 491 -4.50 -16.63 -11.20
N ILE A 492 -3.21 -16.99 -11.12
CA ILE A 492 -2.16 -16.62 -12.06
C ILE A 492 -1.27 -17.84 -12.34
N GLY A 493 -0.62 -17.84 -13.51
CA GLY A 493 -0.08 -19.00 -14.22
C GLY A 493 -1.16 -19.66 -15.05
N VAL A 494 -0.91 -19.85 -16.35
CA VAL A 494 -1.83 -20.71 -17.10
C VAL A 494 -1.45 -22.16 -16.85
N TRP A 495 -2.40 -22.93 -16.33
CA TRP A 495 -2.18 -24.33 -15.96
C TRP A 495 -3.10 -25.27 -16.69
N ALA A 496 -2.62 -26.50 -16.80
CA ALA A 496 -3.47 -27.67 -16.85
C ALA A 496 -3.60 -28.28 -15.43
N ILE A 497 -4.80 -28.21 -14.81
CA ILE A 497 -5.33 -29.14 -13.79
C ILE A 497 -5.04 -30.63 -14.09
#